data_AF-A0AA38FJY9-F1
#
_entry.id   AF-A0AA38FJY9-F1
#
_cell.length_a   1.000
_cell.length_b   1.000
_cell.length_c   1.000
_cell.angle_alpha   90.00
_cell.angle_beta   90.00
_cell.angle_gamma   90.00
#
_symmetry.space_group_name_H-M   'P 1'
#
loop_
_entity.id
_entity.type
_entity.pdbx_description
1 polymer ?
#
loop_
_entity_poly.entity_id
_entity_poly.type
_entity_poly.pdbx_seq_one_letter_code
_entity_poly.pdbx_strand_id
1 'polypeptide(L)' 'AYRTSIRTPTGATPFSLVYGSEAVLPLEVQIPSLRVSLREFVSDEDYRQNRLAQLELLDERRLNALDHHQVYLERVK' A
#
# COMPACT_ATOMS: atom_id res chain seq x y z
N ALA A 1 -2.03 -3.42 23.08
CA ALA A 1 -1.56 -4.33 24.16
C ALA A 1 -2.37 -4.19 25.47
N TYR A 2 -2.45 -3.01 26.12
CA TYR A 2 -3.06 -2.92 27.46
C TYR A 2 -4.51 -3.45 27.55
N ARG A 3 -5.37 -3.15 26.58
CA ARG A 3 -6.78 -3.58 26.61
C ARG A 3 -6.97 -5.09 26.42
N THR A 4 -6.03 -5.75 25.74
CA THR A 4 -6.15 -7.16 25.33
C THR A 4 -5.25 -8.11 26.14
N SER A 5 -4.33 -7.61 26.97
CA SER A 5 -3.56 -8.45 27.88
C SER A 5 -4.29 -8.67 29.20
N ILE A 6 -4.18 -9.90 29.72
CA ILE A 6 -4.71 -10.31 31.01
C ILE A 6 -4.06 -9.49 32.13
N ARG A 7 -4.88 -9.08 33.10
CA ARG A 7 -4.42 -8.36 34.30
C ARG A 7 -4.30 -9.35 35.46
N THR A 8 -3.17 -9.30 36.15
CA THR A 8 -2.90 -10.14 37.33
C THR A 8 -3.96 -10.06 38.43
N PRO A 9 -4.57 -8.89 38.75
CA PRO A 9 -5.54 -8.83 39.84
C PRO A 9 -6.91 -9.44 39.51
N THR A 10 -7.36 -9.34 38.26
CA THR A 10 -8.71 -9.75 37.86
C THR A 10 -8.72 -11.05 37.06
N GLY A 11 -7.56 -11.52 36.59
CA GLY A 11 -7.45 -12.66 35.67
C GLY A 11 -8.10 -12.42 34.31
N ALA A 12 -8.59 -11.21 34.04
CA ALA A 12 -9.34 -10.86 32.84
C ALA A 12 -8.65 -9.73 32.06
N THR A 13 -8.99 -9.59 30.78
CA THR A 13 -8.55 -8.45 29.97
C THR A 13 -9.43 -7.23 30.30
N PRO A 14 -8.90 -5.99 30.29
CA PRO A 14 -9.74 -4.80 30.46
C PRO A 14 -10.85 -4.71 29.42
N PHE A 15 -10.63 -5.23 28.20
CA PHE A 15 -11.65 -5.27 27.15
C PHE A 15 -12.84 -6.18 27.54
N SER A 16 -12.58 -7.40 28.00
CA SER A 16 -13.65 -8.34 28.36
C SER A 16 -14.49 -7.88 29.55
N LEU A 17 -13.90 -7.11 30.47
CA LEU A 17 -14.64 -6.50 31.57
C LEU A 17 -15.59 -5.39 31.11
N VAL A 18 -15.24 -4.66 30.04
CA VAL A 18 -16.05 -3.54 29.53
C VAL A 18 -17.15 -4.04 28.58
N TYR A 19 -16.83 -4.99 27.71
CA TYR A 19 -17.72 -5.42 26.62
C TYR A 19 -18.33 -6.81 26.83
N GLY A 20 -17.94 -7.53 27.88
CA GLY A 20 -18.48 -8.86 28.21
C GLY A 20 -17.99 -10.00 27.29
N SER A 21 -17.04 -9.74 26.40
CA SER A 21 -16.47 -10.72 25.46
C SER A 21 -14.98 -10.52 25.28
N GLU A 22 -14.25 -11.58 24.92
CA GLU A 22 -12.82 -11.45 24.61
C GLU A 22 -12.60 -10.62 23.34
N ALA A 23 -11.52 -9.85 23.34
CA ALA A 23 -11.12 -9.09 22.17
C ALA A 23 -10.59 -10.05 21.09
N VAL A 24 -11.36 -10.23 20.01
CA VAL A 24 -10.85 -10.86 18.78
C VAL A 24 -10.08 -9.79 18.02
N LEU A 25 -8.76 -9.91 17.99
CA LEU A 25 -7.95 -9.07 17.10
C LEU A 25 -8.28 -9.48 15.66
N PRO A 26 -8.67 -8.55 14.78
CA PRO A 26 -8.78 -8.88 13.37
C PRO A 26 -7.43 -9.40 12.91
N LEU A 27 -7.44 -10.53 12.20
CA LEU A 27 -6.22 -11.04 11.58
C LEU A 27 -5.72 -9.95 10.64
N GLU A 28 -4.51 -9.45 10.87
CA GLU A 28 -3.88 -8.51 9.94
C GLU A 28 -3.54 -9.29 8.66
N VAL A 29 -4.50 -9.40 7.74
CA VAL A 29 -4.25 -9.98 6.43
C VAL A 29 -3.51 -8.93 5.62
N GLN A 30 -2.22 -9.17 5.40
CA GLN A 30 -1.46 -8.41 4.43
C GLN A 30 -1.86 -8.88 3.04
N ILE A 31 -2.74 -8.13 2.38
CA ILE A 31 -3.05 -8.33 0.97
C ILE A 31 -1.96 -7.60 0.17
N PRO A 32 -1.05 -8.32 -0.50
CA PRO A 32 -0.06 -7.66 -1.34
C PRO A 32 -0.76 -6.91 -2.47
N SER A 33 -0.27 -5.71 -2.79
CA SER A 33 -0.73 -5.02 -3.99
C SER A 33 -0.42 -5.85 -5.23
N LEU A 34 -1.21 -5.68 -6.31
CA LEU A 34 -0.97 -6.38 -7.58
C LEU A 34 0.47 -6.25 -8.07
N ARG A 35 1.10 -5.07 -7.89
CA ARG A 35 2.50 -4.86 -8.25
C ARG A 35 3.47 -5.74 -7.46
N VAL A 36 3.22 -5.90 -6.16
CA VAL A 36 4.05 -6.75 -5.28
C VAL A 36 3.84 -8.21 -5.63
N SER A 37 2.60 -8.63 -5.85
CA SER A 37 2.28 -10.00 -6.30
C SER A 37 2.92 -10.32 -7.65
N LEU A 38 2.85 -9.40 -8.62
CA LEU A 38 3.44 -9.60 -9.95
C LEU A 38 4.98 -9.68 -9.91
N ARG A 39 5.63 -9.07 -8.90
CA ARG A 39 7.09 -9.14 -8.75
C ARG A 39 7.57 -10.57 -8.54
N GLU A 40 6.78 -11.41 -7.87
CA GLU A 40 7.12 -12.81 -7.59
C GLU A 40 7.17 -13.67 -8.85
N PHE A 41 6.49 -13.24 -9.93
CA PHE A 41 6.40 -13.98 -11.19
C PHE A 41 7.41 -13.52 -12.25
N VAL A 42 8.28 -12.55 -11.93
CA VAL A 42 9.24 -11.96 -12.88
C VAL A 42 10.65 -12.13 -12.34
N SER A 43 11.58 -12.55 -13.20
CA SER A 43 12.99 -12.67 -12.82
C SER A 43 13.56 -11.30 -12.41
N ASP A 44 14.59 -11.31 -11.56
CA ASP A 44 15.23 -10.06 -11.14
C ASP A 44 15.85 -9.28 -12.29
N GLU A 45 16.38 -9.99 -13.29
CA GLU A 45 16.96 -9.37 -14.47
C GLU A 45 15.87 -8.72 -15.33
N ASP A 46 14.80 -9.45 -15.63
CA ASP A 46 13.68 -8.91 -16.43
C ASP A 46 13.03 -7.70 -15.74
N TYR A 47 12.90 -7.73 -14.42
CA TYR A 47 12.39 -6.59 -13.67
C TYR A 47 13.31 -5.38 -13.74
N ARG A 48 14.64 -5.59 -13.61
CA ARG A 48 15.63 -4.52 -13.76
C ARG A 48 15.58 -3.91 -15.15
N GLN A 49 15.56 -4.74 -16.19
CA GLN A 49 15.52 -4.28 -17.58
C GLN A 49 14.23 -3.50 -17.87
N ASN A 50 13.08 -4.04 -17.49
CA ASN A 50 11.81 -3.32 -17.61
C ASN A 50 11.81 -1.99 -16.86
N ARG A 51 12.40 -1.95 -15.67
CA ARG A 51 12.49 -0.71 -14.90
C ARG A 51 13.42 0.31 -15.56
N LEU A 52 14.53 -0.11 -16.14
CA LEU A 52 15.42 0.78 -16.89
C LEU A 52 14.72 1.36 -18.12
N ALA A 53 14.09 0.53 -18.94
CA ALA A 53 13.32 0.98 -20.10
C ALA A 53 12.19 1.96 -19.71
N GLN A 54 11.51 1.71 -18.60
CA GLN A 54 10.51 2.64 -18.07
C GLN A 54 11.10 4.00 -17.66
N LEU A 55 12.31 3.99 -17.08
CA LEU A 55 13.00 5.22 -16.66
C LEU A 55 13.49 6.02 -17.86
N GLU A 56 14.00 5.37 -18.91
CA GLU A 56 14.39 6.03 -20.15
C GLU A 56 13.22 6.78 -20.80
N LEU A 57 12.02 6.21 -20.75
CA LEU A 57 10.82 6.81 -21.32
C LEU A 57 10.19 7.92 -20.45
N LEU A 58 10.70 8.17 -19.23
CA LEU A 58 10.07 9.13 -18.32
C LEU A 58 10.10 10.56 -18.84
N ASP A 59 11.21 10.98 -19.44
CA ASP A 59 11.37 12.37 -19.87
C ASP A 59 10.49 12.69 -21.08
N GLU A 60 10.37 11.76 -22.02
CA GLU A 60 9.42 11.88 -23.13
C GLU A 60 7.97 11.95 -22.62
N ARG A 61 7.61 11.11 -21.65
CA ARG A 61 6.26 11.15 -21.05
C ARG A 61 5.99 12.48 -20.33
N ARG A 62 6.99 13.03 -19.64
CA ARG A 62 6.88 14.34 -18.99
C ARG A 62 6.71 15.44 -20.01
N LEU A 63 7.49 15.43 -21.09
CA LEU A 63 7.39 16.41 -22.16
C LEU A 63 6.00 16.38 -22.80
N ASN A 64 5.52 15.19 -23.17
CA ASN A 64 4.17 15.03 -23.73
C ASN A 64 3.08 15.51 -22.75
N ALA A 65 3.23 15.24 -21.45
CA ALA A 65 2.28 15.73 -20.45
C ALA A 65 2.29 17.26 -20.33
N LEU A 66 3.46 17.90 -20.44
CA LEU A 66 3.59 19.36 -20.45
C LEU A 66 2.93 19.95 -21.70
N ASP A 67 3.15 19.38 -22.86
CA ASP A 67 2.54 19.82 -24.13
C ASP A 67 1.01 19.72 -24.06
N HIS A 68 0.49 18.59 -23.58
CA HIS A 68 -0.95 18.41 -23.37
C HIS A 68 -1.52 19.42 -22.36
N HIS A 69 -0.78 19.71 -21.29
CA HIS A 69 -1.19 20.71 -20.31
C HIS A 69 -1.24 22.11 -20.89
N GLN A 70 -0.25 22.50 -21.70
CA GLN A 70 -0.23 23.80 -22.40
C GLN A 70 -1.44 23.94 -23.32
N VAL A 71 -1.70 22.94 -24.17
CA VAL A 71 -2.87 22.94 -25.06
C VAL A 71 -4.18 23.03 -24.27
N TYR A 72 -4.28 22.36 -23.12
CA TYR A 72 -5.45 22.48 -22.25
C TYR A 72 -5.62 23.91 -21.72
N LEU A 73 -4.55 24.54 -21.23
CA LEU A 73 -4.61 25.92 -20.73
C LEU A 73 -4.98 26.93 -21.82
N GLU A 74 -4.53 26.72 -23.05
CA GLU A 74 -4.89 27.56 -24.20
C GLU A 74 -6.37 27.43 -24.57
N ARG A 75 -6.98 26.25 -24.39
CA ARG A 75 -8.40 26.01 -24.65
C ARG A 75 -9.35 26.55 -23.58
N VAL A 76 -8.86 26.68 -22.35
CA VAL A 76 -9.66 27.17 -21.20
C VAL A 76 -9.66 28.70 -21.11
N LYS A 77 -8.69 29.37 -21.74
CA LYS A 77 -8.69 30.83 -21.91
C LYS A 77 -9.69 31.28 -22.97
#